data_AF-A0A2D9TXT9-F1
#
_entry.id   AF-A0A2D9TXT9-F1
#
_cell.length_a   1.000
_cell.length_b   1.000
_cell.length_c   1.000
_cell.angle_alpha   90.00
_cell.angle_beta   90.00
_cell.angle_gamma   90.00
#
_symmetry.space_group_name_H-M   'P 1'
#
loop_
_entity.id
_entity.type
_entity.pdbx_description
1 polymer ?
#
loop_
_entity_poly.entity_id
_entity_poly.type
_entity_poly.pdbx_seq_one_letter_code
_entity_poly.pdbx_strand_id
1 'polypeptide(L)' 'MKTVISISLESSDHDYEFETEFLGQTFRIQRIGVDKDTKQAELLIRQWQYKADA' A
#
# COMPACT_ATOMS: atom_id res chain seq x y z
N MET A 1 -11.06 -9.32 -6.83
CA MET A 1 -9.77 -8.60 -6.94
C MET A 1 -9.38 -8.17 -5.54
N LYS A 2 -8.18 -8.55 -5.10
CA LYS A 2 -7.68 -8.27 -3.75
C LYS A 2 -6.74 -7.06 -3.79
N THR A 3 -6.72 -6.25 -2.74
CA THR A 3 -5.88 -5.04 -2.67
C THR A 3 -4.88 -5.16 -1.53
N VAL A 4 -3.60 -4.95 -1.81
CA VAL A 4 -2.51 -4.95 -0.83
C VAL A 4 -1.84 -3.59 -0.82
N ILE A 5 -1.78 -2.94 0.36
CA ILE A 5 -1.18 -1.62 0.52
C ILE A 5 0.00 -1.70 1.48
N SER A 6 1.22 -1.48 0.96
CA SER A 6 2.43 -1.35 1.77
C SER A 6 2.66 0.12 2.12
N ILE A 7 2.55 0.47 3.40
CA ILE A 7 2.88 1.80 3.91
C ILE A 7 4.28 1.75 4.52
N SER A 8 5.21 2.52 3.96
CA SER A 8 6.62 2.55 4.36
C SER A 8 6.98 3.92 4.92
N LEU A 9 7.71 3.97 6.03
CA LEU A 9 8.28 5.23 6.55
C LEU A 9 9.43 5.76 5.68
N GLU A 10 9.93 4.96 4.74
CA GLU A 10 11.02 5.34 3.85
C GLU A 10 10.54 6.21 2.70
N SER A 11 11.48 6.57 1.82
CA SER A 11 11.22 7.48 0.72
C SER A 11 10.11 7.01 -0.23
N SER A 12 9.36 7.98 -0.73
CA SER A 12 8.38 7.81 -1.80
C SER A 12 9.01 7.61 -3.19
N ASP A 13 10.32 7.84 -3.36
CA ASP A 13 11.06 7.64 -4.63
C ASP A 13 11.01 6.20 -5.16
N HIS A 14 10.66 5.24 -4.31
CA HIS A 14 10.53 3.82 -4.63
C HIS A 14 9.08 3.35 -4.64
N ASP A 15 8.12 4.27 -4.71
CA ASP A 15 6.71 3.91 -4.82
C ASP A 15 6.39 3.27 -6.15
N TYR A 16 5.48 2.30 -6.08
CA TYR A 16 5.04 1.54 -7.24
C TYR A 16 3.59 1.12 -7.06
N GLU A 17 2.96 0.86 -8.20
CA GLU A 17 1.64 0.28 -8.28
C GLU A 17 1.60 -0.67 -9.47
N PHE A 18 1.11 -1.89 -9.25
CA PHE A 18 0.91 -2.86 -10.32
C PHE A 18 -0.18 -3.87 -9.98
N GLU A 19 -0.68 -4.51 -11.03
CA GLU A 19 -1.56 -5.65 -10.93
C GLU A 19 -0.81 -6.93 -11.28
N THR A 20 -1.10 -8.01 -10.56
CA THR A 20 -0.52 -9.32 -10.83
C THR A 20 -1.53 -10.42 -10.49
N GLU A 21 -1.34 -11.58 -11.09
CA GLU A 21 -2.10 -12.77 -10.75
C GLU A 21 -1.23 -13.72 -9.93
N PHE A 22 -1.77 -14.16 -8.79
CA PHE A 22 -1.12 -15.15 -7.95
C PHE A 22 -2.14 -16.20 -7.55
N LEU A 23 -1.86 -17.47 -7.86
CA LEU A 23 -2.72 -18.62 -7.58
C LEU A 23 -4.16 -18.47 -8.12
N GLY A 24 -4.33 -17.89 -9.31
CA GLY A 24 -5.65 -17.68 -9.92
C GLY A 24 -6.45 -16.51 -9.34
N GLN A 25 -5.85 -15.72 -8.45
CA GLN A 25 -6.46 -14.51 -7.90
C GLN A 25 -5.69 -13.28 -8.37
N THR A 26 -6.38 -12.30 -8.94
CA THR A 26 -5.81 -10.99 -9.26
C THR A 26 -5.66 -10.13 -8.01
N PHE A 27 -4.47 -9.54 -7.86
CA PHE A 27 -4.12 -8.60 -6.81
C PHE A 27 -3.74 -7.25 -7.43
N ARG A 28 -4.17 -6.17 -6.78
CA ARG A 28 -3.63 -4.82 -6.95
C ARG A 28 -2.69 -4.56 -5.79
N ILE A 29 -1.43 -4.26 -6.07
CA ILE A 29 -0.39 -4.02 -5.07
C ILE A 29 0.11 -2.58 -5.22
N GLN A 30 0.16 -1.85 -4.11
CA GLN A 30 0.69 -0.49 -4.06
C GLN A 30 1.65 -0.33 -2.88
N ARG A 31 2.81 0.29 -3.10
CA ARG A 31 3.69 0.81 -2.05
C ARG A 31 3.55 2.32 -1.97
N ILE A 32 3.44 2.85 -0.76
CA ILE A 32 3.41 4.28 -0.46
C ILE A 32 4.47 4.58 0.61
N GLY A 33 5.49 5.34 0.22
CA GLY A 33 6.48 5.95 1.11
C GLY A 33 5.93 7.25 1.67
N VAL A 34 6.28 7.56 2.93
CA VAL A 34 5.84 8.80 3.59
C VAL A 34 7.00 9.73 3.95
N ASP A 35 8.21 9.46 3.46
CA ASP A 35 9.38 10.34 3.65
C ASP A 35 9.62 10.69 5.13
N LYS A 36 9.46 9.69 6.01
CA LYS A 36 9.55 9.77 7.48
C LYS A 36 8.43 10.58 8.16
N ASP A 37 7.39 11.01 7.45
CA ASP A 37 6.21 11.64 8.03
C ASP A 37 5.28 10.60 8.69
N THR A 38 5.44 10.44 10.00
CA THR A 38 4.64 9.50 10.80
C THR A 38 3.16 9.87 10.89
N LYS A 39 2.80 11.15 10.74
CA LYS A 39 1.39 11.58 10.72
C LYS A 39 0.72 11.13 9.42
N GLN A 40 1.42 11.28 8.30
CA GLN A 40 0.95 10.77 7.02
C GLN A 40 0.78 9.25 7.05
N ALA A 41 1.74 8.51 7.64
CA ALA A 41 1.60 7.07 7.82
C ALA A 41 0.35 6.69 8.64
N GLU A 42 0.09 7.36 9.76
CA GLU A 42 -1.10 7.11 10.58
C GLU A 42 -2.40 7.34 9.77
N LEU A 43 -2.48 8.43 9.02
CA LEU A 43 -3.65 8.75 8.19
C LEU A 43 -3.88 7.67 7.13
N LEU A 44 -2.82 7.22 6.45
CA LEU A 44 -2.91 6.17 5.44
C LEU A 44 -3.33 4.83 6.06
N ILE A 45 -2.78 4.46 7.23
CA ILE A 45 -3.17 3.22 7.93
C ILE A 45 -4.66 3.26 8.25
N ARG A 46 -5.16 4.36 8.85
CA ARG A 46 -6.58 4.51 9.17
C ARG A 46 -7.47 4.48 7.93
N GLN A 47 -7.01 5.10 6.83
CA GLN A 47 -7.74 5.10 5.56
C GLN A 47 -7.89 3.69 4.98
N TRP A 48 -6.83 2.89 5.04
CA TRP A 48 -6.76 1.58 4.37
C TRP A 48 -7.20 0.41 5.23
N GLN A 49 -7.27 0.58 6.56
CA GLN A 49 -7.67 -0.45 7.53
C GLN A 49 -8.95 -1.23 7.16
N TYR A 50 -9.89 -0.59 6.46
CA TYR A 50 -11.17 -1.21 6.06
C TYR A 50 -11.35 -1.28 4.53
N LYS A 51 -10.33 -0.91 3.75
CA LYS A 51 -10.38 -0.84 2.29
C LYS A 51 -9.40 -1.79 1.61
N ALA A 52 -8.28 -2.09 2.26
CA ALA A 52 -7.31 -3.07 1.79
C ALA A 52 -7.62 -4.45 2.37
N ASP A 53 -7.24 -5.49 1.65
CA ASP A 53 -7.29 -6.87 2.13
C ASP A 53 -6.05 -7.23 2.96
N ALA A 54 -4.93 -6.53 2.74
CA ALA A 54 -3.69 -6.65 3.49
C ALA A 54 -2.90 -5.32 3.49
#